data_AF-A0A7K3PL10-F1
#
_entry.id   AF-A0A7K3PL10-F1
#
_cell.length_a   1.000
_cell.length_b   1.000
_cell.length_c   1.000
_cell.angle_alpha   90.00
_cell.angle_beta   90.00
_cell.angle_gamma   90.00
#
_symmetry.space_group_name_H-M   'P 1'
#
loop_
_entity.id
_entity.type
_entity.pdbx_description
1 polymer ?
#
loop_
_entity_poly.entity_id
_entity_poly.type
_entity_poly.pdbx_seq_one_letter_code
_entity_poly.pdbx_strand_id
1 'polypeptide(L)'
;MSPERDALAMEEWRALVVAEQEVARCRAEVNRLPSREELLTKALSSSSAWDRSAALDFLYLFPEDIPNLLDLLVDLSLSTGWALPAREVIRAARKEIDPSKLARVALECLSDSEVEGYLRLADILAEVQAWEALSAVIGKAAENGDPEIREISRSLTESHGDMLP
;
A
#
# COMPACT_ATOMS: atom_id res chain seq x y z
N MET A 1 -36.80 -8.90 -20.40
CA MET A 1 -36.73 -7.78 -19.45
C MET A 1 -37.73 -6.73 -19.89
N SER A 2 -38.32 -5.96 -18.97
CA SER A 2 -39.30 -4.92 -19.34
C SER A 2 -38.55 -3.70 -19.90
N PRO A 3 -39.00 -3.07 -21.01
CA PRO A 3 -38.38 -1.88 -21.59
C PRO A 3 -38.17 -0.73 -20.60
N GLU A 4 -39.05 -0.61 -19.60
CA GLU A 4 -38.97 0.41 -18.54
C GLU A 4 -37.79 0.16 -17.58
N ARG A 5 -37.46 -1.11 -17.31
CA ARG A 5 -36.31 -1.47 -16.47
C ARG A 5 -35.00 -1.20 -17.18
N ASP A 6 -34.95 -1.42 -18.50
CA ASP A 6 -33.77 -1.17 -19.31
C ASP A 6 -33.52 0.35 -19.46
N ALA A 7 -34.58 1.16 -19.56
CA ALA A 7 -34.48 2.61 -19.58
C ALA A 7 -33.96 3.18 -18.24
N LEU A 8 -34.48 2.70 -17.11
CA LEU A 8 -34.02 3.11 -15.78
C LEU A 8 -32.55 2.74 -15.54
N ALA A 9 -32.15 1.50 -15.89
CA ALA A 9 -30.77 1.06 -15.76
C ALA A 9 -29.81 1.92 -16.59
N MET A 10 -30.23 2.34 -17.79
CA MET A 10 -29.44 3.23 -18.64
C MET A 10 -29.36 4.67 -18.08
N GLU A 11 -30.37 5.13 -17.35
CA GLU A 11 -30.35 6.41 -16.66
C GLU A 11 -29.39 6.39 -15.46
N GLU A 12 -29.48 5.35 -14.61
CA GLU A 12 -28.56 5.14 -13.48
C GLU A 12 -27.10 5.04 -13.94
N TRP A 13 -26.85 4.30 -15.02
CA TRP A 13 -25.52 4.20 -15.63
C TRP A 13 -24.98 5.57 -16.08
N ARG A 14 -25.82 6.39 -16.73
CA ARG A 14 -25.39 7.74 -17.15
C ARG A 14 -25.10 8.64 -15.95
N ALA A 15 -25.90 8.56 -14.89
CA ALA A 15 -25.64 9.30 -13.65
C ALA A 15 -24.29 8.90 -13.04
N LEU A 16 -23.97 7.61 -13.02
CA LEU A 16 -22.66 7.12 -12.58
C LEU A 16 -21.53 7.67 -13.45
N VAL A 17 -21.65 7.63 -14.78
CA VAL A 17 -20.63 8.18 -15.69
C VAL A 17 -20.39 9.67 -15.45
N VAL A 18 -21.44 10.46 -15.19
CA VAL A 18 -21.29 11.88 -14.86
C VAL A 18 -20.56 12.07 -13.53
N ALA A 19 -20.87 11.26 -12.51
CA ALA A 19 -20.17 11.30 -11.24
C ALA A 19 -18.67 10.94 -11.38
N GLU A 20 -18.35 9.90 -12.18
CA GLU A 20 -16.96 9.51 -12.46
C GLU A 20 -16.17 10.59 -13.20
N GLN A 21 -16.80 11.31 -14.14
CA GLN A 21 -16.18 12.45 -14.83
C GLN A 21 -15.86 13.58 -13.85
N GLU A 22 -16.76 13.87 -12.92
CA GLU A 22 -16.54 14.88 -11.90
C GLU A 22 -15.43 14.46 -10.91
N VAL A 23 -15.38 13.19 -10.51
CA VAL A 23 -14.28 12.64 -9.71
C VAL A 23 -12.96 12.78 -10.46
N ALA A 24 -12.90 12.42 -11.74
CA ALA A 24 -11.69 12.58 -12.56
C ALA A 24 -11.24 14.04 -12.67
N ARG A 25 -12.18 14.98 -12.83
CA ARG A 25 -11.91 16.42 -12.83
C ARG A 25 -11.29 16.87 -11.50
N CYS A 26 -11.92 16.53 -10.38
CA CYS A 26 -11.44 16.86 -9.04
C CYS A 26 -10.06 16.25 -8.76
N ARG A 27 -9.83 15.00 -9.16
CA ARG A 27 -8.49 14.36 -9.06
C ARG A 27 -7.45 15.15 -9.84
N ALA A 28 -7.76 15.55 -11.08
CA ALA A 28 -6.82 16.36 -11.88
C ALA A 28 -6.51 17.73 -11.24
N GLU A 29 -7.47 18.32 -10.52
CA GLU A 29 -7.25 19.56 -9.76
C GLU A 29 -6.33 19.33 -8.56
N VAL A 30 -6.61 18.29 -7.74
CA VAL A 30 -5.74 17.89 -6.62
C VAL A 30 -4.32 17.59 -7.11
N ASN A 31 -4.19 16.92 -8.26
CA ASN A 31 -2.91 16.58 -8.86
C ASN A 31 -2.02 17.79 -9.19
N ARG A 32 -2.62 18.96 -9.38
CA ARG A 32 -1.91 20.21 -9.71
C ARG A 32 -1.59 21.05 -8.48
N LEU A 33 -2.05 20.66 -7.29
CA LEU A 33 -1.83 21.42 -6.06
C LEU A 33 -0.37 21.29 -5.61
N PRO A 34 0.33 22.39 -5.30
CA PRO A 34 1.68 22.33 -4.71
C PRO A 34 1.69 21.64 -3.34
N SER A 35 0.58 21.71 -2.60
CA SER A 35 0.40 21.11 -1.27
C SER A 35 -0.19 19.70 -1.32
N ARG A 36 -0.11 19.00 -2.47
CA ARG A 36 -0.72 17.69 -2.69
C ARG A 36 -0.22 16.66 -1.66
N GLU A 37 1.08 16.59 -1.41
CA GLU A 37 1.67 15.67 -0.43
C GLU A 37 1.16 15.92 1.00
N GLU A 38 1.06 17.18 1.42
CA GLU A 38 0.53 17.54 2.75
C GLU A 38 -0.95 17.16 2.90
N LEU A 39 -1.72 17.32 1.82
CA LEU A 39 -3.13 16.93 1.78
C LEU A 39 -3.25 15.41 1.89
N LEU A 40 -2.46 14.65 1.12
CA LEU A 40 -2.47 13.19 1.13
C LEU A 40 -2.00 12.63 2.47
N THR A 41 -0.97 13.22 3.08
CA THR A 41 -0.55 12.91 4.45
C THR A 41 -1.72 13.02 5.43
N LYS A 42 -2.45 14.14 5.42
CA LYS A 42 -3.60 14.36 6.30
C LYS A 42 -4.74 13.38 6.03
N ALA A 43 -5.02 13.09 4.76
CA ALA A 43 -6.09 12.18 4.37
C ALA A 43 -5.79 10.72 4.78
N LEU A 44 -4.55 10.27 4.61
CA LEU A 44 -4.11 8.93 5.03
C LEU A 44 -4.19 8.76 6.55
N SER A 45 -3.79 9.79 7.31
CA SER A 45 -3.87 9.80 8.78
C SER A 45 -5.26 10.15 9.32
N SER A 46 -6.24 10.46 8.47
CA SER A 46 -7.61 10.82 8.88
C SER A 46 -8.31 9.65 9.56
N SER A 47 -9.23 9.94 10.49
CA SER A 47 -10.15 8.93 11.05
C SER A 47 -11.30 8.60 10.08
N SER A 48 -11.48 9.40 9.03
CA SER A 48 -12.45 9.14 7.96
C SER A 48 -11.95 8.03 7.05
N ALA A 49 -12.66 6.89 7.04
CA ALA A 49 -12.39 5.81 6.09
C ALA A 49 -12.53 6.28 4.63
N TRP A 50 -13.43 7.24 4.37
CA TRP A 50 -13.60 7.82 3.04
C TRP A 50 -12.39 8.64 2.60
N ASP A 51 -11.81 9.46 3.48
CA ASP A 51 -10.62 10.24 3.15
C ASP A 51 -9.45 9.32 2.83
N ARG A 52 -9.24 8.29 3.68
CA ARG A 52 -8.16 7.34 3.50
C ARG A 52 -8.31 6.52 2.23
N SER A 53 -9.53 6.04 1.94
CA SER A 53 -9.82 5.31 0.69
C SER A 53 -9.58 6.20 -0.53
N ALA A 54 -10.08 7.43 -0.53
CA ALA A 54 -9.89 8.37 -1.63
C ALA A 54 -8.42 8.71 -1.86
N ALA A 55 -7.63 8.84 -0.79
CA ALA A 55 -6.19 9.07 -0.87
C ALA A 55 -5.43 7.88 -1.46
N LEU A 56 -5.79 6.65 -1.07
CA LEU A 56 -5.18 5.42 -1.62
C LEU A 56 -5.55 5.24 -3.10
N ASP A 57 -6.81 5.44 -3.48
CA ASP A 57 -7.23 5.43 -4.89
C ASP A 57 -6.49 6.49 -5.72
N PHE A 58 -6.27 7.67 -5.14
CA PHE A 58 -5.50 8.73 -5.78
C PHE A 58 -4.05 8.32 -6.00
N LEU A 59 -3.38 7.80 -4.97
CA LEU A 59 -1.99 7.36 -5.03
C LEU A 59 -1.77 6.19 -5.99
N TYR A 60 -2.77 5.30 -6.11
CA TYR A 60 -2.73 4.23 -7.11
C TYR A 60 -2.64 4.77 -8.55
N LEU A 61 -3.31 5.90 -8.83
CA LEU A 61 -3.31 6.55 -10.14
C LEU A 61 -2.11 7.49 -10.35
N PHE A 62 -1.62 8.12 -9.26
CA PHE A 62 -0.54 9.11 -9.28
C PHE A 62 0.57 8.70 -8.28
N PRO A 63 1.46 7.78 -8.68
CA PRO A 63 2.41 7.16 -7.77
C PRO A 63 3.57 8.07 -7.34
N GLU A 64 3.68 9.28 -7.86
CA GLU A 64 4.87 10.12 -7.68
C GLU A 64 5.08 10.58 -6.23
N ASP A 65 4.01 10.66 -5.43
CA ASP A 65 4.10 11.03 -4.01
C ASP A 65 4.38 9.83 -3.10
N ILE A 66 4.25 8.59 -3.60
CA ILE A 66 4.39 7.38 -2.78
C ILE A 66 5.75 7.29 -2.09
N PRO A 67 6.89 7.62 -2.74
CA PRO A 67 8.18 7.61 -2.06
C PRO A 67 8.22 8.52 -0.82
N ASN A 68 7.54 9.66 -0.83
CA ASN A 68 7.51 10.59 0.31
C ASN A 68 6.55 10.15 1.41
N LEU A 69 5.54 9.35 1.07
CA LEU A 69 4.52 8.85 1.98
C LEU A 69 4.78 7.42 2.46
N LEU A 70 5.97 6.87 2.16
CA LEU A 70 6.26 5.45 2.34
C LEU A 70 6.12 4.99 3.80
N ASP A 71 6.56 5.79 4.76
CA ASP A 71 6.44 5.48 6.19
C ASP A 71 4.96 5.26 6.60
N LEU A 72 4.05 6.15 6.14
CA LEU A 72 2.61 6.02 6.39
C LEU A 72 1.99 4.83 5.66
N LEU A 73 2.41 4.57 4.42
CA LEU A 73 1.86 3.49 3.62
C LEU A 73 2.28 2.12 4.14
N VAL A 74 3.53 1.98 4.60
CA VAL A 74 3.98 0.74 5.24
C VAL A 74 3.23 0.53 6.56
N ASP A 75 3.05 1.54 7.40
CA ASP A 75 2.24 1.43 8.62
C ASP A 75 0.77 1.01 8.32
N LEU A 76 0.14 1.63 7.31
CA LEU A 76 -1.19 1.24 6.86
C LEU A 76 -1.24 -0.19 6.29
N SER A 77 -0.15 -0.65 5.67
CA SER A 77 -0.05 -2.01 5.14
C SER A 77 -0.03 -3.09 6.23
N LEU A 78 0.37 -2.70 7.45
CA LEU A 78 0.34 -3.56 8.64
C LEU A 78 -0.99 -3.47 9.37
N SER A 79 -1.78 -2.40 9.15
CA SER A 79 -3.06 -2.16 9.79
C SER A 79 -4.19 -3.05 9.26
N THR A 80 -4.98 -3.61 10.18
CA THR A 80 -6.18 -4.39 9.83
C THR A 80 -7.19 -3.51 9.09
N GLY A 81 -7.64 -3.98 7.92
CA GLY A 81 -8.61 -3.29 7.06
C GLY A 81 -8.00 -2.38 5.98
N TRP A 82 -6.72 -1.99 6.13
CA TRP A 82 -6.00 -1.15 5.15
C TRP A 82 -4.81 -1.84 4.51
N ALA A 83 -4.42 -3.00 5.04
CA ALA A 83 -3.34 -3.83 4.54
C ALA A 83 -3.36 -3.96 3.01
N LEU A 84 -4.41 -4.55 2.44
CA LEU A 84 -4.47 -4.81 1.00
C LEU A 84 -4.43 -3.51 0.16
N PRO A 85 -5.29 -2.49 0.39
CA PRO A 85 -5.21 -1.24 -0.36
C PRO A 85 -3.84 -0.56 -0.31
N ALA A 86 -3.20 -0.50 0.85
CA ALA A 86 -1.87 0.10 0.98
C ALA A 86 -0.80 -0.70 0.23
N ARG A 87 -0.86 -2.03 0.29
CA ARG A 87 0.02 -2.92 -0.49
C ARG A 87 -0.09 -2.66 -1.98
N GLU A 88 -1.31 -2.53 -2.51
CA GLU A 88 -1.54 -2.31 -3.94
C GLU A 88 -0.96 -0.97 -4.42
N VAL A 89 -1.08 0.07 -3.59
CA VAL A 89 -0.48 1.38 -3.84
C VAL A 89 1.04 1.29 -3.86
N ILE A 90 1.66 0.69 -2.83
CA ILE A 90 3.13 0.48 -2.78
C ILE A 90 3.60 -0.30 -4.01
N ARG A 91 2.88 -1.34 -4.40
CA ARG A 91 3.17 -2.16 -5.60
C ARG A 91 3.07 -1.37 -6.89
N ALA A 92 2.10 -0.47 -7.01
CA ALA A 92 1.95 0.40 -8.17
C ALA A 92 3.16 1.33 -8.35
N ALA A 93 3.79 1.78 -7.25
CA ALA A 93 4.98 2.62 -7.22
C ALA A 93 6.32 1.86 -7.17
N ARG A 94 6.35 0.56 -7.45
CA ARG A 94 7.58 -0.26 -7.30
C ARG A 94 8.79 0.29 -8.04
N LYS A 95 8.62 1.06 -9.12
CA LYS A 95 9.73 1.61 -9.92
C LYS A 95 10.22 2.96 -9.40
N GLU A 96 9.37 3.63 -8.63
CA GLU A 96 9.55 4.96 -8.07
C GLU A 96 10.14 4.90 -6.66
N ILE A 97 10.00 3.75 -5.98
CA ILE A 97 10.51 3.52 -4.63
C ILE A 97 12.00 3.20 -4.66
N ASP A 98 12.77 3.94 -3.87
CA ASP A 98 14.15 3.57 -3.52
C ASP A 98 14.14 2.32 -2.62
N PRO A 99 14.72 1.19 -3.06
CA PRO A 99 14.77 -0.04 -2.27
C PRO A 99 15.43 0.13 -0.91
N SER A 100 16.43 1.00 -0.79
CA SER A 100 17.12 1.28 0.48
C SER A 100 16.22 2.02 1.46
N LYS A 101 15.42 2.97 0.96
CA LYS A 101 14.42 3.67 1.78
C LYS A 101 13.36 2.69 2.26
N LEU A 102 12.84 1.84 1.38
CA LEU A 102 11.86 0.84 1.75
C LEU A 102 12.39 -0.15 2.81
N ALA A 103 13.64 -0.61 2.66
CA ALA A 103 14.29 -1.47 3.64
C ALA A 103 14.36 -0.81 5.03
N ARG A 104 14.76 0.47 5.08
CA ARG A 104 14.82 1.22 6.33
C ARG A 104 13.45 1.32 7.00
N VAL A 105 12.43 1.73 6.26
CA VAL A 105 11.05 1.87 6.77
C VAL A 105 10.52 0.52 7.26
N ALA A 106 10.72 -0.53 6.46
CA ALA A 106 10.33 -1.89 6.80
C ALA A 106 10.94 -2.34 8.15
N LEU A 107 12.25 -2.16 8.32
CA LEU A 107 12.93 -2.55 9.55
C LEU A 107 12.50 -1.73 10.78
N GLU A 108 12.22 -0.43 10.62
CA GLU A 108 11.73 0.43 11.70
C GLU A 108 10.38 -0.05 12.23
N CYS A 109 9.46 -0.47 11.34
CA CYS A 109 8.14 -0.99 11.71
C CYS A 109 8.19 -2.35 12.45
N LEU A 110 9.26 -3.12 12.31
CA LEU A 110 9.37 -4.46 12.93
C LEU A 110 9.71 -4.44 14.42
N SER A 111 10.14 -3.30 14.95
CA SER A 111 10.63 -3.17 16.34
C SER A 111 9.63 -3.67 17.39
N ASP A 112 8.33 -3.48 17.12
CA ASP A 112 7.21 -3.87 17.99
C ASP A 112 6.22 -4.81 17.28
N SER A 113 6.62 -5.43 16.17
CA SER A 113 5.72 -6.26 15.35
C SER A 113 5.61 -7.70 15.84
N GLU A 114 4.39 -8.23 15.81
CA GLU A 114 4.10 -9.65 15.99
C GLU A 114 4.42 -10.47 14.71
N VAL A 115 4.30 -11.79 14.80
CA VAL A 115 4.46 -12.76 13.68
C VAL A 115 3.78 -12.27 12.39
N GLU A 116 2.52 -11.84 12.50
CA GLU A 116 1.74 -11.36 11.35
C GLU A 116 2.35 -10.14 10.67
N GLY A 117 2.99 -9.25 11.45
CA GLY A 117 3.68 -8.07 10.91
C GLY A 117 4.89 -8.46 10.06
N TYR A 118 5.66 -9.45 10.50
CA TYR A 118 6.78 -9.99 9.73
C TYR A 118 6.31 -10.61 8.40
N LEU A 119 5.22 -11.40 8.43
CA LEU A 119 4.67 -12.02 7.21
C LEU A 119 4.15 -10.97 6.23
N ARG A 120 3.34 -10.01 6.69
CA ARG A 120 2.80 -8.95 5.84
C ARG A 120 3.88 -8.10 5.20
N LEU A 121 4.93 -7.78 5.95
CA LEU A 121 6.03 -6.99 5.44
C LEU A 121 6.86 -7.80 4.44
N ALA A 122 7.13 -9.08 4.72
CA ALA A 122 7.82 -9.96 3.80
C ALA A 122 7.09 -10.08 2.45
N ASP A 123 5.77 -10.26 2.49
CA ASP A 123 4.91 -10.27 1.30
C ASP A 123 5.09 -9.01 0.45
N ILE A 124 5.06 -7.83 1.08
CA ILE A 124 5.21 -6.54 0.39
C ILE A 124 6.56 -6.45 -0.30
N LEU A 125 7.63 -6.75 0.43
CA LEU A 125 8.98 -6.67 -0.07
C LEU A 125 9.20 -7.65 -1.23
N ALA A 126 8.62 -8.85 -1.16
CA ALA A 126 8.64 -9.81 -2.26
C ALA A 126 7.85 -9.31 -3.48
N GLU A 127 6.65 -8.73 -3.29
CA GLU A 127 5.82 -8.21 -4.38
C GLU A 127 6.48 -7.06 -5.14
N VAL A 128 7.20 -6.18 -4.44
CA VAL A 128 7.97 -5.10 -5.07
C VAL A 128 9.40 -5.48 -5.43
N GLN A 129 9.79 -6.74 -5.20
CA GLN A 129 11.12 -7.28 -5.49
C GLN A 129 12.27 -6.54 -4.77
N ALA A 130 11.98 -6.02 -3.57
CA ALA A 130 12.98 -5.42 -2.69
C ALA A 130 13.74 -6.52 -1.95
N TRP A 131 14.48 -7.36 -2.68
CA TRP A 131 15.12 -8.56 -2.15
C TRP A 131 16.15 -8.28 -1.05
N GLU A 132 16.91 -7.19 -1.16
CA GLU A 132 17.83 -6.75 -0.11
C GLU A 132 17.08 -6.40 1.19
N ALA A 133 15.96 -5.69 1.07
CA ALA A 133 15.09 -5.37 2.20
C ALA A 133 14.50 -6.65 2.82
N LEU A 134 14.02 -7.57 1.98
CA LEU A 134 13.47 -8.84 2.42
C LEU A 134 14.52 -9.67 3.18
N SER A 135 15.75 -9.73 2.66
CA SER A 135 16.87 -10.39 3.33
C SER A 135 17.14 -9.78 4.71
N ALA A 136 17.09 -8.45 4.83
CA ALA A 136 17.27 -7.79 6.11
C ALA A 136 16.14 -8.13 7.11
N VAL A 137 14.89 -8.20 6.64
CA VAL A 137 13.74 -8.64 7.45
C VAL A 137 13.91 -10.09 7.91
N ILE A 138 14.33 -10.99 7.01
CA ILE A 138 14.60 -12.40 7.33
C ILE A 138 15.71 -12.54 8.38
N GLY A 139 16.79 -11.77 8.25
CA GLY A 139 17.88 -11.72 9.22
C GLY A 139 17.40 -11.23 10.59
N LYS A 140 16.58 -10.17 10.61
CA LYS A 140 15.99 -9.65 11.85
C LYS A 140 15.08 -10.67 12.53
N ALA A 141 14.30 -11.42 11.74
CA ALA A 141 13.44 -12.49 12.24
C ALA A 141 14.26 -13.64 12.85
N ALA A 142 15.40 -13.99 12.25
CA ALA A 142 16.29 -15.05 12.76
C ALA A 142 16.90 -14.70 14.14
N GLU A 143 17.21 -13.43 14.36
CA GLU A 143 17.78 -12.93 15.61
C GLU A 143 16.73 -12.66 16.70
N ASN A 144 15.45 -12.82 16.39
CA ASN A 144 14.37 -12.51 17.32
C ASN A 144 14.32 -13.51 18.51
N GLY A 145 13.99 -13.00 19.70
CA GLY A 145 13.84 -13.81 20.91
C GLY A 145 12.66 -14.79 20.85
N ASP A 146 11.63 -14.48 20.06
CA ASP A 146 10.45 -15.30 19.87
C ASP A 146 10.70 -16.48 18.91
N PRO A 147 10.49 -17.75 19.34
CA PRO A 147 10.60 -18.92 18.47
C PRO A 147 9.70 -18.90 17.24
N GLU A 148 8.50 -18.33 17.32
CA GLU A 148 7.55 -18.28 16.19
C GLU A 148 8.08 -17.33 15.11
N ILE A 149 8.59 -16.17 15.50
CA ILE A 149 9.22 -15.22 14.57
C ILE A 149 10.48 -15.83 13.93
N ARG A 150 11.26 -16.60 14.69
CA ARG A 150 12.40 -17.34 14.10
C ARG A 150 11.98 -18.41 13.09
N GLU A 151 10.82 -19.04 13.24
CA GLU A 151 10.29 -19.98 12.23
C GLU A 151 9.96 -19.27 10.92
N ILE A 152 9.42 -18.05 10.99
CA ILE A 152 9.12 -17.24 9.80
C ILE A 152 10.39 -17.04 8.97
N SER A 153 11.53 -16.73 9.62
CA SER A 153 12.81 -16.58 8.93
C SER A 153 13.16 -17.81 8.08
N ARG A 154 12.96 -19.02 8.62
CA ARG A 154 13.20 -20.27 7.89
C ARG A 154 12.24 -20.43 6.72
N SER A 155 10.94 -20.26 6.96
CA SER A 155 9.90 -20.37 5.92
C SER A 155 10.13 -19.39 4.75
N LEU A 156 10.49 -18.15 5.06
CA LEU A 156 10.79 -17.14 4.05
C LEU A 156 12.09 -17.42 3.29
N THR A 157 13.11 -17.92 3.98
CA THR A 157 14.37 -18.36 3.34
C THR A 157 14.12 -19.52 2.37
N GLU A 158 13.27 -20.48 2.75
CA GLU A 158 12.88 -21.59 1.88
C GLU A 158 12.07 -21.11 0.66
N SER A 159 11.20 -20.12 0.86
CA SER A 159 10.32 -19.61 -0.21
C SER A 159 11.01 -18.68 -1.20
N HIS A 160 12.03 -17.93 -0.75
CA HIS A 160 12.63 -16.84 -1.53
C HIS A 160 14.15 -16.91 -1.65
N GLY A 161 14.82 -17.90 -1.06
CA GLY A 161 16.29 -17.96 -0.93
C GLY A 161 17.05 -17.77 -2.24
N ASP A 162 16.54 -18.32 -3.34
CA ASP A 162 17.17 -18.19 -4.68
C ASP A 162 17.17 -16.75 -5.24
N MET A 163 16.35 -15.87 -4.66
CA MET A 163 16.23 -14.46 -5.06
C MET A 163 16.93 -13.50 -4.08
N LEU A 164 17.36 -14.00 -2.92
CA LEU A 164 18.05 -13.20 -1.92
C LEU A 164 19.53 -12.99 -2.33
N PRO A 165 20.11 -11.81 -2.02
CA PRO A 165 21.50 -11.48 -2.31
C PRO A 165 22.52 -12.23 -1.45
#